data_AF-A0A447U9D6-F1
#
_entry.id   AF-A0A447U9D6-F1
#
_cell.length_a   1.000
_cell.length_b   1.000
_cell.length_c   1.000
_cell.angle_alpha   90.00
_cell.angle_beta   90.00
_cell.angle_gamma   90.00
#
_symmetry.space_group_name_H-M   'P 1'
#
loop_
_entity.id
_entity.type
_entity.pdbx_description
1 polymer ?
#
loop_
_entity_poly.entity_id
_entity_poly.type
_entity_poly.pdbx_seq_one_letter_code
_entity_poly.pdbx_strand_id
1 'polypeptide(L)'
;MKNVKKLIIASVLSMITASCYAGSIVVGSEQQSSVNIGFVSPQQLSVTFAPVAGLKAGAIKSNTEIATIAVSSVAAKQFAIAADFKAKNVMNGDTWTLYGKNTGKGIKVYFYGETTSPKGNVDYNGQSVDHI
;
A
#
# COMPACT_ATOMS: atom_id res chain seq x y z
N MET A 1 26.68 -13.84 -12.81
CA MET A 1 26.22 -14.77 -11.75
C MET A 1 27.34 -15.41 -10.90
N LYS A 2 28.64 -15.13 -11.11
CA LYS A 2 29.73 -15.72 -10.31
C LYS A 2 30.00 -15.02 -8.97
N ASN A 3 29.61 -13.76 -8.82
CA ASN A 3 29.97 -12.94 -7.66
C ASN A 3 28.96 -13.02 -6.49
N VAL A 4 27.69 -13.32 -6.74
CA VAL A 4 26.67 -13.50 -5.67
C VAL A 4 26.96 -14.72 -4.81
N LYS A 5 27.48 -15.81 -5.43
CA LYS A 5 27.94 -17.00 -4.69
C LYS A 5 29.09 -16.69 -3.73
N LYS A 6 29.97 -15.74 -4.06
CA LYS A 6 31.09 -15.35 -3.19
C LYS A 6 30.64 -14.53 -1.98
N LEU A 7 29.57 -13.74 -2.11
CA LEU A 7 29.07 -12.90 -1.02
C LEU A 7 28.40 -13.74 0.09
N ILE A 8 27.69 -14.80 -0.27
CA ILE A 8 27.08 -15.75 0.70
C ILE A 8 28.14 -16.61 1.40
N ILE A 9 29.25 -16.93 0.73
CA ILE A 9 30.35 -17.73 1.32
C ILE A 9 31.17 -16.89 2.32
N ALA A 10 31.29 -15.58 2.11
CA ALA A 10 32.07 -14.70 2.99
C ALA A 10 31.41 -14.47 4.38
N SER A 11 30.07 -14.50 4.47
CA SER A 11 29.36 -14.36 5.75
C SER A 11 29.46 -15.60 6.64
N VAL A 12 29.56 -16.79 6.07
CA VAL A 12 29.77 -18.04 6.83
C VAL A 12 31.16 -18.06 7.48
N LEU A 13 32.20 -17.60 6.76
CA LEU A 13 33.57 -17.61 7.28
C LEU A 13 33.78 -16.62 8.44
N SER A 14 33.06 -15.49 8.43
CA SER A 14 33.10 -14.49 9.52
C SER A 14 32.25 -14.89 10.74
N MET A 15 31.26 -15.76 10.57
CA MET A 15 30.51 -16.36 11.67
C MET A 15 31.34 -17.42 12.42
N ILE A 16 32.23 -18.13 11.70
CA ILE A 16 33.17 -19.12 12.27
C ILE A 16 34.29 -18.43 13.08
N THR A 17 34.66 -17.19 12.79
CA THR A 17 35.68 -16.46 13.58
C THR A 17 35.10 -15.78 14.82
N ALA A 18 33.81 -15.47 14.85
CA ALA A 18 33.12 -14.96 16.05
C ALA A 18 32.80 -16.06 17.07
N SER A 19 32.69 -17.33 16.65
CA SER A 19 32.46 -18.47 17.53
C SER A 19 33.68 -18.91 18.34
N CYS A 20 34.85 -18.30 18.14
CA CYS A 20 36.02 -18.56 18.96
C CYS A 20 35.92 -17.98 20.40
N TYR A 21 34.91 -17.14 20.71
CA TYR A 21 34.69 -16.57 22.05
C TYR A 21 33.35 -16.95 22.70
N ALA A 22 32.50 -17.72 22.02
CA ALA A 22 31.24 -18.23 22.59
C ALA A 22 31.37 -19.74 22.81
N GLY A 23 31.24 -20.19 24.06
CA GLY A 23 31.34 -21.60 24.44
C GLY A 23 30.30 -22.45 23.73
N SER A 24 30.71 -23.05 22.62
CA SER A 24 29.95 -23.98 21.77
C SER A 24 28.78 -23.39 20.95
N ILE A 25 28.78 -23.71 19.66
CA ILE A 25 27.60 -23.62 18.80
C ILE A 25 26.72 -24.84 19.12
N VAL A 26 25.45 -24.62 19.49
CA VAL A 26 24.50 -25.72 19.69
C VAL A 26 24.04 -26.22 18.33
N VAL A 27 24.58 -27.36 17.90
CA VAL A 27 24.17 -28.03 16.66
C VAL A 27 22.67 -28.34 16.75
N GLY A 28 21.89 -27.87 15.78
CA GLY A 28 20.43 -28.01 15.75
C GLY A 28 19.63 -26.77 16.17
N SER A 29 20.28 -25.70 16.65
CA SER A 29 19.64 -24.38 16.85
C SER A 29 19.82 -23.43 15.65
N GLU A 30 20.22 -23.95 14.49
CA GLU A 30 20.43 -23.17 13.28
C GLU A 30 19.07 -22.73 12.71
N GLN A 31 18.88 -21.42 12.55
CA GLN A 31 17.66 -20.87 11.95
C GLN A 31 17.98 -20.34 10.55
N GLN A 32 17.54 -21.07 9.53
CA GLN A 32 17.66 -20.62 8.15
C GLN A 32 16.59 -19.56 7.87
N SER A 33 17.00 -18.33 7.60
CA SER A 33 16.12 -17.25 7.15
C SER A 33 16.36 -16.98 5.67
N SER A 34 15.28 -16.81 4.91
CA SER A 34 15.32 -16.44 3.50
C SER A 34 14.66 -15.09 3.33
N VAL A 35 15.38 -14.16 2.70
CA VAL A 35 14.87 -12.83 2.36
C VAL A 35 14.80 -12.68 0.85
N ASN A 36 13.71 -12.09 0.36
CA ASN A 36 13.57 -11.74 -1.04
C ASN A 36 14.14 -10.34 -1.27
N ILE A 37 15.10 -10.21 -2.20
CA ILE A 37 15.59 -8.91 -2.66
C ILE A 37 14.76 -8.51 -3.88
N GLY A 38 13.88 -7.53 -3.71
CA GLY A 38 13.05 -6.99 -4.78
C GLY A 38 13.74 -5.87 -5.53
N PHE A 39 14.02 -6.08 -6.82
CA PHE A 39 14.31 -4.98 -7.74
C PHE A 39 13.00 -4.55 -8.38
N VAL A 40 12.53 -3.37 -8.04
CA VAL A 40 11.28 -2.81 -8.58
C VAL A 40 11.60 -1.75 -9.62
N SER A 41 11.00 -1.88 -10.80
CA SER A 41 10.88 -0.76 -11.74
C SER A 41 9.59 0.00 -11.43
N PRO A 42 9.50 1.31 -11.76
CA PRO A 42 8.25 2.03 -11.73
C PRO A 42 7.21 1.26 -12.55
N GLN A 43 6.15 0.82 -11.89
CA GLN A 43 5.07 0.12 -12.57
C GLN A 43 4.07 1.15 -13.07
N GLN A 44 3.72 1.06 -14.35
CA GLN A 44 2.78 1.98 -14.94
C GLN A 44 1.35 1.59 -14.53
N LEU A 45 0.65 2.52 -13.88
CA LEU A 45 -0.77 2.41 -13.59
C LEU A 45 -1.54 3.32 -14.56
N SER A 46 -2.60 2.80 -15.15
CA SER A 46 -3.59 3.60 -15.88
C SER A 46 -4.78 3.83 -14.95
N VAL A 47 -4.99 5.09 -14.58
CA VAL A 47 -6.04 5.50 -13.63
C VAL A 47 -7.03 6.38 -14.36
N THR A 48 -8.31 6.02 -14.31
CA THR A 48 -9.43 6.83 -14.81
C THR A 48 -10.30 7.26 -13.63
N PHE A 49 -10.57 8.57 -13.55
CA PHE A 49 -11.49 9.15 -12.58
C PHE A 49 -12.64 9.84 -13.32
N ALA A 50 -13.85 9.30 -13.20
CA ALA A 50 -15.02 9.78 -13.94
C ALA A 50 -16.12 10.22 -12.97
N PRO A 51 -16.59 11.49 -13.02
CA PRO A 51 -17.71 11.93 -12.21
C PRO A 51 -19.04 11.36 -12.75
N VAL A 52 -19.98 11.08 -11.85
CA VAL A 52 -21.35 10.69 -12.23
C VAL A 52 -22.11 11.93 -12.70
N ALA A 53 -22.64 11.88 -13.92
CA ALA A 53 -23.41 12.96 -14.50
C ALA A 53 -24.84 13.02 -13.91
N GLY A 54 -25.44 14.21 -13.88
CA GLY A 54 -26.86 14.38 -13.54
C GLY A 54 -27.20 14.31 -12.04
N LEU A 55 -26.20 14.40 -11.16
CA LEU A 55 -26.45 14.53 -9.72
C LEU A 55 -27.27 15.78 -9.40
N LYS A 56 -28.32 15.61 -8.61
CA LYS A 56 -29.23 16.70 -8.20
C LYS A 56 -28.96 17.08 -6.74
N ALA A 57 -29.04 18.38 -6.45
CA ALA A 57 -28.98 18.87 -5.08
C ALA A 57 -30.23 18.46 -4.28
N GLY A 58 -30.09 18.37 -2.95
CA GLY A 58 -31.17 18.01 -2.04
C GLY A 58 -30.80 16.82 -1.17
N ALA A 59 -31.81 16.15 -0.62
CA ALA A 59 -31.62 14.91 0.12
C ALA A 59 -31.14 13.81 -0.84
N ILE A 60 -29.93 13.32 -0.60
CA ILE A 60 -29.31 12.20 -1.32
C ILE A 60 -29.30 10.98 -0.40
N LYS A 61 -29.47 9.79 -1.00
CA LYS A 61 -29.41 8.53 -0.26
C LYS A 61 -27.97 8.30 0.23
N SER A 62 -27.82 7.59 1.35
CA SER A 62 -26.51 7.08 1.76
C SER A 62 -25.90 6.26 0.63
N ASN A 63 -24.57 6.36 0.47
CA ASN A 63 -23.78 5.59 -0.49
C ASN A 63 -24.16 5.90 -1.95
N THR A 64 -24.68 7.11 -2.22
CA THR A 64 -24.91 7.57 -3.59
C THR A 64 -23.56 7.69 -4.30
N GLU A 65 -23.41 7.01 -5.43
CA GLU A 65 -22.23 7.11 -6.28
C GLU A 65 -22.09 8.52 -6.86
N ILE A 66 -20.93 9.13 -6.66
CA ILE A 66 -20.64 10.48 -7.18
C ILE A 66 -19.52 10.49 -8.22
N ALA A 67 -18.67 9.47 -8.21
CA ALA A 67 -17.58 9.27 -9.15
C ALA A 67 -17.14 7.80 -9.13
N THR A 68 -16.54 7.36 -10.23
CA THR A 68 -15.95 6.03 -10.37
C THR A 68 -14.45 6.17 -10.58
N ILE A 69 -13.68 5.31 -9.89
CA ILE A 69 -12.24 5.17 -10.08
C ILE A 69 -11.99 3.80 -10.71
N ALA A 70 -11.37 3.78 -11.89
CA ALA A 70 -10.93 2.55 -12.54
C ALA A 70 -9.40 2.55 -12.62
N VAL A 71 -8.78 1.49 -12.11
CA VAL A 71 -7.33 1.29 -12.12
C VAL A 71 -7.01 0.03 -12.91
N SER A 72 -6.06 0.13 -13.83
CA SER A 72 -5.57 -1.01 -14.60
C SER A 72 -4.04 -0.96 -14.71
N SER A 73 -3.42 -2.12 -14.80
CA SER A 73 -1.99 -2.25 -15.06
C SER A 73 -1.70 -3.57 -15.75
N VAL A 74 -0.70 -3.56 -16.62
CA VAL A 74 -0.16 -4.77 -17.26
C VAL A 74 0.91 -5.46 -16.41
N ALA A 75 1.47 -4.76 -15.41
CA ALA A 75 2.58 -5.24 -14.59
C ALA A 75 2.22 -5.32 -13.09
N ALA A 76 1.41 -4.39 -12.59
CA ALA A 76 1.03 -4.34 -11.18
C ALA A 76 -0.04 -5.38 -10.86
N LYS A 77 0.30 -6.24 -9.91
CA LYS A 77 -0.61 -7.26 -9.36
C LYS A 77 -1.50 -6.71 -8.23
N GLN A 78 -1.09 -5.61 -7.63
CA GLN A 78 -1.70 -4.98 -6.46
C GLN A 78 -1.48 -3.47 -6.55
N PHE A 79 -2.41 -2.70 -6.01
CA PHE A 79 -2.28 -1.26 -5.88
C PHE A 79 -2.93 -0.80 -4.58
N ALA A 80 -2.54 0.38 -4.13
CA ALA A 80 -3.08 0.99 -2.93
C ALA A 80 -3.74 2.32 -3.32
N ILE A 81 -4.86 2.64 -2.69
CA ILE A 81 -5.59 3.88 -2.93
C ILE A 81 -5.86 4.57 -1.60
N ALA A 82 -5.68 5.90 -1.59
CA ALA A 82 -6.00 6.74 -0.46
C ALA A 82 -6.57 8.07 -0.92
N ALA A 83 -7.28 8.72 0.00
CA ALA A 83 -7.60 10.13 -0.05
C ALA A 83 -6.35 10.98 -0.20
N ASP A 84 -6.50 12.19 -0.72
CA ASP A 84 -5.47 13.21 -0.57
C ASP A 84 -5.34 13.54 0.93
N PHE A 85 -4.18 13.28 1.52
CA PHE A 85 -3.92 13.55 2.93
C PHE A 85 -3.91 15.05 3.29
N LYS A 86 -3.94 15.95 2.31
CA LYS A 86 -4.20 17.38 2.51
C LYS A 86 -5.69 17.71 2.60
N ALA A 87 -6.58 16.76 2.31
CA ALA A 87 -8.00 16.95 2.48
C ALA A 87 -8.38 17.12 3.95
N LYS A 88 -9.56 17.69 4.19
CA LYS A 88 -10.07 17.91 5.54
C LYS A 88 -10.76 16.65 6.07
N ASN A 89 -10.56 16.39 7.36
CA ASN A 89 -11.19 15.28 8.10
C ASN A 89 -10.93 13.92 7.45
N VAL A 90 -9.70 13.68 7.00
CA VAL A 90 -9.27 12.36 6.52
C VAL A 90 -9.29 11.38 7.69
N MET A 91 -9.95 10.25 7.51
CA MET A 91 -10.02 9.13 8.44
C MET A 91 -9.57 7.88 7.71
N ASN A 92 -8.67 7.10 8.34
CA ASN A 92 -8.16 5.81 7.84
C ASN A 92 -7.58 5.83 6.41
N GLY A 93 -7.34 7.00 5.83
CA GLY A 93 -6.87 7.15 4.46
C GLY A 93 -7.94 6.92 3.38
N ASP A 94 -9.16 6.50 3.71
CA ASP A 94 -10.19 6.11 2.74
C ASP A 94 -11.43 7.02 2.77
N THR A 95 -11.57 7.83 3.81
CA THR A 95 -12.76 8.64 4.08
C THR A 95 -12.36 10.08 4.33
N TRP A 96 -12.97 11.04 3.65
CA TRP A 96 -12.65 12.46 3.83
C TRP A 96 -13.86 13.37 3.54
N THR A 97 -13.69 14.68 3.79
CA THR A 97 -14.73 15.69 3.51
C THR A 97 -14.34 16.53 2.28
N LEU A 98 -15.22 16.57 1.28
CA LEU A 98 -15.11 17.48 0.14
C LEU A 98 -15.96 18.73 0.38
N TYR A 99 -15.42 19.91 0.06
CA TYR A 99 -16.11 21.18 0.22
C TYR A 99 -16.48 21.78 -1.14
N GLY A 100 -17.73 22.18 -1.30
CA GLY A 100 -18.21 22.83 -2.51
C GLY A 100 -17.53 24.18 -2.71
N LYS A 101 -16.97 24.42 -3.91
CA LYS A 101 -16.23 25.64 -4.26
C LYS A 101 -17.01 26.94 -4.00
N ASN A 102 -18.33 26.92 -4.24
CA ASN A 102 -19.17 28.12 -4.16
C ASN A 102 -19.84 28.31 -2.79
N THR A 103 -20.25 27.23 -2.12
CA THR A 103 -21.05 27.30 -0.90
C THR A 103 -20.26 27.02 0.36
N GLY A 104 -19.06 26.44 0.23
CA GLY A 104 -18.29 25.95 1.36
C GLY A 104 -18.98 24.83 2.14
N LYS A 105 -20.06 24.24 1.61
CA LYS A 105 -20.75 23.12 2.26
C LYS A 105 -19.98 21.82 2.03
N GLY A 106 -19.81 21.06 3.11
CA GLY A 106 -19.08 19.79 3.11
C GLY A 106 -19.98 18.60 2.82
N ILE A 107 -19.45 17.63 2.07
CA ILE A 107 -20.01 16.28 1.96
C ILE A 107 -18.93 15.27 2.40
N LYS A 108 -19.34 14.25 3.15
CA LYS A 108 -18.46 13.13 3.50
C LYS A 108 -18.44 12.16 2.32
N VAL A 109 -17.26 11.76 1.89
CA VAL A 109 -17.03 10.81 0.81
C VAL A 109 -16.05 9.74 1.26
N TYR A 110 -16.15 8.58 0.63
CA TYR A 110 -15.30 7.42 0.91
C TYR A 110 -15.33 6.46 -0.28
N PHE A 111 -14.38 5.54 -0.34
CA PHE A 111 -14.35 4.51 -1.38
C PHE A 111 -15.43 3.43 -1.13
N TYR A 112 -16.18 3.06 -2.17
CA TYR A 112 -17.29 2.09 -2.09
C TYR A 112 -17.34 1.22 -3.36
N GLY A 113 -17.51 -0.11 -3.24
CA GLY A 113 -17.66 -1.04 -4.38
C GLY A 113 -17.09 -2.45 -4.15
N GLU A 114 -17.32 -3.41 -5.05
CA GLU A 114 -16.97 -4.85 -4.88
C GLU A 114 -15.47 -5.16 -4.66
N THR A 115 -14.58 -4.21 -4.95
CA THR A 115 -13.14 -4.34 -4.68
C THR A 115 -12.70 -3.74 -3.34
N THR A 116 -13.60 -3.17 -2.54
CA THR A 116 -13.28 -2.55 -1.24
C THR A 116 -13.22 -3.56 -0.09
N SER A 117 -12.88 -4.82 -0.36
CA SER A 117 -12.34 -5.70 0.67
C SER A 117 -10.81 -5.58 0.59
N PRO A 118 -10.21 -4.54 1.20
CA PRO A 118 -8.76 -4.41 1.17
C PRO A 118 -8.15 -5.70 1.69
N LYS A 119 -7.16 -6.23 0.96
CA LYS A 119 -6.41 -7.42 1.40
C LYS A 119 -5.58 -7.13 2.64
N GLY A 120 -5.45 -5.85 3.01
CA GLY A 120 -4.86 -5.36 4.25
C GLY A 120 -4.75 -3.83 4.25
N ASN A 121 -4.24 -3.29 5.35
CA ASN A 121 -3.82 -1.90 5.43
C ASN A 121 -2.28 -1.86 5.36
N VAL A 122 -1.74 -0.87 4.66
CA VAL A 122 -0.29 -0.61 4.60
C VAL A 122 -0.01 0.74 5.21
N ASP A 123 0.87 0.78 6.20
CA ASP A 123 1.42 2.03 6.72
C ASP A 123 2.46 2.57 5.75
N TYR A 124 2.10 3.63 5.03
CA TYR A 124 3.02 4.37 4.17
C TYR A 124 3.38 5.70 4.83
N ASN A 125 4.62 5.81 5.32
CA ASN A 125 5.15 7.03 5.95
C ASN A 125 4.29 7.55 7.12
N GLY A 126 3.74 6.62 7.92
CA GLY A 126 2.87 6.94 9.06
C GLY A 126 1.40 7.18 8.70
N GLN A 127 1.01 6.89 7.46
CA GLN A 127 -0.36 7.02 6.98
C GLN A 127 -0.91 5.66 6.54
N SER A 128 -2.10 5.32 7.04
CA SER A 128 -2.80 4.11 6.62
C SER A 128 -3.30 4.27 5.19
N VAL A 129 -3.02 3.29 4.34
CA VAL A 129 -3.48 3.21 2.95
C VAL A 129 -4.13 1.85 2.73
N ASP A 130 -5.30 1.85 2.10
CA ASP A 130 -5.98 0.61 1.74
C ASP A 130 -5.27 -0.10 0.60
N HIS A 131 -4.94 -1.38 0.81
CA HIS A 131 -4.31 -2.25 -0.16
C HIS A 131 -5.36 -3.13 -0.82
N ILE A 132 -5.50 -3.04 -2.15
CA ILE A 132 -6.50 -3.77 -2.96
C ILE A 132 -5.79 -4.81 -3.86
#